data_AF-A0A6S7DI90-F1
#
_entry.id   AF-A0A6S7DI90-F1
#
_cell.length_a   1.000
_cell.length_b   1.000
_cell.length_c   1.000
_cell.angle_alpha   90.00
_cell.angle_beta   90.00
_cell.angle_gamma   90.00
#
_symmetry.space_group_name_H-M   'P 1'
#
loop_
_entity.id
_entity.type
_entity.pdbx_description
1 polymer ?
#
loop_
_entity_poly.entity_id
_entity_poly.type
_entity_poly.pdbx_seq_one_letter_code
_entity_poly.pdbx_strand_id
1 'polypeptide(L)'
;MTPQHDSLTLSRRLRARLAGRRWWVGAALVLLALGVAVGGIRMRERAEEKVATAEIRKVADTLNQMVTGGDGVPENLPSIDPTPKAKGFYGELERAIKTVASERVAQHKAYLNELKEIGMPRLLDAHRLALDTGLVESRMMLELAERLVPKYRDQSIQVLKDMPELIRSLAIREPEKQKMMATLTSTLARRSDSLGKVWSLETNILQEFGQMITLLDDNRQYWYADHDELMFERDDDLKRFYQHMAAINRMANEQESLGKQQLANLFSALP
;
A
#
# COMPACT_ATOMS: atom_id res chain seq x y z
N MET A 1 -45.76 22.87 37.50
CA MET A 1 -45.42 21.52 37.99
C MET A 1 -45.88 20.55 36.91
N THR A 2 -45.08 19.91 36.07
CA THR A 2 -43.62 19.67 35.93
C THR A 2 -43.47 19.12 34.51
N PRO A 3 -42.56 19.61 33.66
CA PRO A 3 -42.25 18.93 32.40
C PRO A 3 -41.33 17.75 32.72
N GLN A 4 -41.78 16.53 32.40
CA GLN A 4 -40.95 15.33 32.47
C GLN A 4 -39.88 15.42 31.38
N HIS A 5 -38.62 15.32 31.80
CA HIS A 5 -37.45 15.34 30.93
C HIS A 5 -37.41 14.14 29.98
N ASP A 6 -37.56 14.39 28.68
CA ASP A 6 -37.09 13.54 27.57
C ASP A 6 -35.56 13.64 27.43
N SER A 7 -34.82 13.22 28.45
CA SER A 7 -33.37 13.09 28.37
C SER A 7 -32.95 11.74 28.93
N LEU A 8 -31.93 11.14 28.30
CA LEU A 8 -31.19 9.91 28.69
C LEU A 8 -31.81 8.65 28.04
N THR A 9 -31.29 8.01 26.99
CA THR A 9 -29.97 7.97 26.34
C THR A 9 -30.17 7.45 24.90
N LEU A 10 -30.15 8.31 23.88
CA LEU A 10 -30.09 7.86 22.48
C LEU A 10 -28.63 7.52 22.15
N SER A 11 -28.12 6.42 22.70
CA SER A 11 -26.80 5.90 22.34
C SER A 11 -26.78 5.56 20.85
N ARG A 12 -25.86 6.17 20.09
CA ARG A 12 -25.75 5.91 18.65
C ARG A 12 -24.68 4.86 18.38
N ARG A 13 -25.05 3.93 17.50
CA ARG A 13 -24.19 2.82 17.07
C ARG A 13 -23.23 3.29 16.01
N LEU A 14 -21.95 3.08 16.27
CA LEU A 14 -20.97 2.96 15.21
C LEU A 14 -20.71 1.48 14.99
N ARG A 15 -21.15 0.97 13.84
CA ARG A 15 -20.67 -0.31 13.35
C ARG A 15 -19.21 -0.17 12.92
N ALA A 16 -18.31 -0.20 13.90
CA ALA A 16 -16.87 -0.31 13.70
C ALA A 16 -16.48 -1.75 13.31
N ARG A 17 -17.39 -2.53 12.73
CA ARG A 17 -16.98 -3.54 11.76
C ARG A 17 -16.42 -2.80 10.55
N LEU A 18 -15.12 -2.50 10.63
CA LEU A 18 -14.21 -2.43 9.47
C LEU A 18 -14.14 -3.82 8.77
N ALA A 19 -15.25 -4.55 8.71
CA ALA A 19 -15.34 -5.89 8.18
C ALA A 19 -15.15 -5.81 6.67
N GLY A 20 -13.97 -6.24 6.25
CA GLY A 20 -13.68 -6.61 4.86
C GLY A 20 -12.88 -5.60 4.05
N ARG A 21 -12.63 -4.37 4.54
CA ARG A 21 -11.70 -3.45 3.87
C ARG A 21 -10.59 -3.08 4.83
N ARG A 22 -9.63 -4.00 4.95
CA ARG A 22 -8.38 -3.78 5.70
C ARG A 22 -7.61 -2.68 4.98
N TRP A 23 -7.65 -1.47 5.54
CA TRP A 23 -7.05 -0.23 5.03
C TRP A 23 -5.52 -0.22 5.06
N TRP A 24 -4.91 -1.25 4.50
CA TRP A 24 -3.47 -1.32 4.29
C TRP A 24 -3.25 -1.43 2.78
N VAL A 25 -3.50 -0.33 2.06
CA VAL A 25 -3.02 -0.23 0.67
C VAL A 25 -1.52 0.00 0.78
N GLY A 26 -0.80 -1.10 0.96
CA GLY A 26 0.64 -1.05 1.18
C GLY A 26 1.29 -0.31 0.02
N ALA A 27 1.99 0.76 0.40
CA ALA A 27 2.76 1.62 -0.46
C ALA A 27 3.71 0.81 -1.35
N ALA A 28 3.29 0.43 -2.55
CA ALA A 28 4.14 -0.35 -3.42
C ALA A 28 3.72 -0.22 -4.87
N LEU A 29 3.91 0.93 -5.52
CA LEU A 29 3.88 0.86 -6.98
C LEU A 29 4.64 1.92 -7.77
N VAL A 30 5.74 2.39 -7.24
CA VAL A 30 6.70 3.03 -8.12
C VAL A 30 7.76 1.99 -8.36
N LEU A 31 7.89 1.47 -9.59
CA LEU A 31 9.22 1.16 -10.14
C LEU A 31 9.25 0.63 -11.57
N LEU A 32 8.19 0.04 -12.09
CA LEU A 32 8.33 -0.84 -13.26
C LEU A 32 8.16 -0.17 -14.62
N ALA A 33 8.81 0.97 -14.84
CA ALA A 33 9.04 1.45 -16.20
C ALA A 33 10.53 1.33 -16.52
N LEU A 34 11.00 0.12 -16.82
CA LEU A 34 12.13 0.03 -17.74
C LEU A 34 11.56 0.44 -19.10
N GLY A 35 12.05 1.53 -19.69
CA GLY A 35 11.49 2.04 -20.93
C GLY A 35 11.63 1.01 -22.06
N VAL A 36 10.61 0.19 -22.29
CA VAL A 36 10.60 -0.81 -23.37
C VAL A 36 10.10 -0.13 -24.65
N ALA A 37 10.89 0.81 -25.18
CA ALA A 37 10.72 1.26 -26.56
C ALA A 37 11.59 0.37 -27.46
N VAL A 38 11.11 -0.81 -27.81
CA VAL A 38 11.83 -1.76 -28.68
C VAL A 38 11.26 -1.63 -30.08
N GLY A 39 11.91 -0.80 -30.89
CA GLY A 39 11.66 -0.71 -32.32
C GLY A 39 12.47 -1.77 -33.06
N GLY A 40 11.78 -2.82 -33.52
CA GLY A 40 12.15 -3.67 -34.66
C GLY A 40 13.37 -4.60 -34.52
N ILE A 41 13.16 -5.91 -34.77
CA ILE A 41 13.86 -6.77 -35.76
C ILE A 41 13.48 -8.27 -35.54
N ARG A 42 13.55 -9.08 -36.62
CA ARG A 42 13.51 -10.57 -36.78
C ARG A 42 12.34 -11.41 -36.16
N MET A 43 11.76 -12.28 -36.99
CA MET A 43 10.66 -13.21 -36.64
C MET A 43 10.89 -14.09 -35.38
N ARG A 44 12.15 -14.44 -35.08
CA ARG A 44 12.52 -15.25 -33.89
C ARG A 44 12.46 -14.42 -32.59
N GLU A 45 12.79 -13.13 -32.69
CA GLU A 45 12.64 -12.16 -31.61
C GLU A 45 11.16 -11.90 -31.30
N ARG A 46 10.26 -11.96 -32.30
CA ARG A 46 8.80 -11.85 -32.06
C ARG A 46 8.21 -12.99 -31.22
N ALA A 47 8.80 -14.18 -31.26
CA ALA A 47 8.32 -15.30 -30.43
C ALA A 47 8.72 -15.08 -28.96
N GLU A 48 9.99 -14.72 -28.71
CA GLU A 48 10.50 -14.41 -27.38
C GLU A 48 9.85 -13.13 -26.81
N GLU A 49 9.55 -12.14 -27.65
CA GLU A 49 8.78 -10.95 -27.31
C GLU A 49 7.39 -11.32 -26.77
N LYS A 50 6.66 -12.20 -27.47
CA LYS A 50 5.34 -12.67 -26.99
C LYS A 50 5.42 -13.39 -25.65
N VAL A 51 6.46 -14.21 -25.44
CA VAL A 51 6.69 -14.90 -24.17
C VAL A 51 6.96 -13.88 -23.05
N ALA A 52 7.89 -12.94 -23.28
CA ALA A 52 8.21 -11.91 -22.31
C ALA A 52 6.99 -11.02 -21.99
N THR A 53 6.24 -10.57 -23.00
CA THR A 53 5.03 -9.76 -22.80
C THR A 53 3.96 -10.51 -22.01
N ALA A 54 3.76 -11.81 -22.27
CA ALA A 54 2.82 -12.62 -21.48
C ALA A 54 3.26 -12.75 -20.01
N GLU A 55 4.56 -12.94 -19.75
CA GLU A 55 5.10 -13.02 -18.39
C GLU A 55 5.07 -11.67 -17.66
N ILE A 56 5.36 -10.57 -18.35
CA ILE A 56 5.25 -9.21 -17.82
C ILE A 56 3.79 -8.88 -17.48
N ARG A 57 2.83 -9.35 -18.28
CA ARG A 57 1.41 -9.18 -17.97
C ARG A 57 1.01 -9.89 -16.67
N LYS A 58 1.51 -11.11 -16.42
CA LYS A 58 1.29 -11.82 -15.14
C LYS A 58 1.88 -11.06 -13.95
N VAL A 59 3.08 -10.50 -14.11
CA VAL A 59 3.69 -9.63 -13.10
C VAL A 59 2.78 -8.45 -12.82
N ALA A 60 2.27 -7.81 -13.87
CA ALA A 60 1.45 -6.64 -13.73
C ALA A 60 0.05 -6.94 -13.15
N ASP A 61 -0.53 -8.11 -13.43
CA ASP A 61 -1.73 -8.61 -12.77
C ASP A 61 -1.50 -8.80 -11.26
N THR A 62 -0.33 -9.33 -10.88
CA THR A 62 0.08 -9.47 -9.47
C THR A 62 0.18 -8.11 -8.79
N LEU A 63 0.79 -7.13 -9.46
CA LEU A 63 0.91 -5.78 -8.93
C LEU A 63 -0.43 -5.06 -8.88
N ASN A 64 -1.33 -5.33 -9.83
CA ASN A 64 -2.70 -4.84 -9.78
C ASN A 64 -3.44 -5.42 -8.57
N GLN A 65 -3.30 -6.71 -8.28
CA GLN A 65 -3.85 -7.32 -7.06
C GLN A 65 -3.28 -6.69 -5.78
N MET A 66 -2.01 -6.26 -5.77
CA MET A 66 -1.43 -5.54 -4.64
C MET A 66 -2.05 -4.14 -4.44
N VAL A 67 -2.45 -3.46 -5.52
CA VAL A 67 -3.09 -2.14 -5.47
C VAL A 67 -4.58 -2.23 -5.16
N THR A 68 -5.28 -3.17 -5.79
CA THR A 68 -6.75 -3.29 -5.75
C THR A 68 -7.25 -4.36 -4.79
N GLY A 69 -6.35 -5.19 -4.25
CA GLY A 69 -6.67 -6.31 -3.38
C GLY A 69 -7.22 -5.82 -2.06
N GLY A 70 -8.54 -5.70 -2.01
CA GLY A 70 -9.31 -5.09 -0.93
C GLY A 70 -9.27 -5.81 0.41
N ASP A 71 -8.55 -6.93 0.54
CA ASP A 71 -8.65 -7.79 1.71
C ASP A 71 -7.44 -7.66 2.64
N GLY A 72 -6.36 -6.98 2.22
CA GLY A 72 -5.16 -6.77 3.03
C GLY A 72 -4.57 -8.07 3.60
N VAL A 73 -4.81 -9.22 2.94
CA VAL A 73 -4.25 -10.52 3.33
C VAL A 73 -2.97 -10.74 2.53
N PRO A 74 -1.78 -10.53 3.12
CA PRO A 74 -0.51 -10.71 2.42
C PRO A 74 -0.34 -12.12 1.83
N GLU A 75 -0.94 -13.14 2.45
CA GLU A 75 -0.86 -14.55 2.03
C GLU A 75 -1.49 -14.82 0.65
N ASN A 76 -2.44 -13.99 0.20
CA ASN A 76 -3.15 -14.19 -1.07
C ASN A 76 -2.41 -13.62 -2.29
N LEU A 77 -1.40 -12.79 -2.08
CA LEU A 77 -0.64 -12.18 -3.18
C LEU A 77 0.37 -13.21 -3.73
N PRO A 78 0.37 -13.56 -5.02
CA PRO A 78 1.32 -14.55 -5.54
C PRO A 78 2.75 -14.02 -5.51
N SER A 79 3.73 -14.89 -5.25
CA SER A 79 5.15 -14.55 -5.39
C SER A 79 5.55 -14.49 -6.86
N ILE A 80 6.48 -13.62 -7.21
CA ILE A 80 7.03 -13.51 -8.56
C ILE A 80 8.39 -14.22 -8.60
N ASP A 81 8.50 -15.25 -9.44
CA ASP A 81 9.77 -15.91 -9.75
C ASP A 81 10.59 -14.99 -10.68
N PRO A 82 11.82 -14.57 -10.31
CA PRO A 82 12.66 -13.70 -11.13
C PRO A 82 13.24 -14.40 -12.38
N THR A 83 13.10 -15.72 -12.48
CA THR A 83 13.64 -16.50 -13.60
C THR A 83 12.91 -16.16 -14.90
N PRO A 84 13.61 -15.70 -15.96
CA PRO A 84 12.97 -15.39 -17.23
C PRO A 84 12.55 -16.66 -17.98
N LYS A 85 11.43 -16.58 -18.70
CA LYS A 85 10.97 -17.63 -19.63
C LYS A 85 11.40 -17.35 -21.06
N ALA A 86 11.47 -16.07 -21.43
CA ALA A 86 12.01 -15.63 -22.70
C ALA A 86 13.55 -15.73 -22.72
N LYS A 87 14.11 -15.72 -23.92
CA LYS A 87 15.56 -15.78 -24.18
C LYS A 87 16.08 -14.49 -24.82
N GLY A 88 17.40 -14.35 -24.80
CA GLY A 88 18.09 -13.20 -25.40
C GLY A 88 17.66 -11.88 -24.74
N PHE A 89 17.58 -10.83 -25.55
CA PHE A 89 17.24 -9.48 -25.09
C PHE A 89 15.93 -9.43 -24.28
N TYR A 90 14.86 -10.06 -24.77
CA TYR A 90 13.57 -10.08 -24.08
C TYR A 90 13.61 -10.87 -22.77
N GLY A 91 14.42 -11.94 -22.70
CA GLY A 91 14.66 -12.65 -21.45
C GLY A 91 15.40 -11.81 -20.40
N GLU A 92 16.35 -10.98 -20.81
CA GLU A 92 17.04 -10.06 -19.90
C GLU A 92 16.12 -8.95 -19.40
N LEU A 93 15.25 -8.41 -20.26
CA LEU A 93 14.22 -7.45 -19.86
C LEU A 93 13.20 -8.07 -18.90
N GLU A 94 12.71 -9.26 -19.21
CA GLU A 94 11.79 -10.01 -18.37
C GLU A 94 12.40 -10.26 -16.98
N ARG A 95 13.66 -10.70 -16.93
CA ARG A 95 14.40 -10.90 -15.66
C ARG A 95 14.48 -9.61 -14.86
N ALA A 96 14.84 -8.49 -15.50
CA ALA A 96 14.96 -7.21 -14.82
C ALA A 96 13.62 -6.75 -14.21
N ILE A 97 12.53 -6.86 -14.98
CA ILE A 97 11.17 -6.54 -14.52
C ILE A 97 10.76 -7.46 -13.37
N LYS A 98 10.92 -8.77 -13.52
CA LYS A 98 10.52 -9.74 -12.50
C LYS A 98 11.34 -9.61 -11.21
N THR A 99 12.63 -9.28 -11.31
CA THR A 99 13.51 -9.04 -10.14
C THR A 99 13.01 -7.86 -9.32
N VAL A 100 12.76 -6.72 -9.98
CA VAL A 100 12.24 -5.54 -9.29
C VAL A 100 10.84 -5.81 -8.74
N ALA A 101 9.97 -6.46 -9.52
CA ALA A 101 8.61 -6.76 -9.09
C ALA A 101 8.56 -7.74 -7.90
N SER A 102 9.40 -8.77 -7.89
CA SER A 102 9.44 -9.77 -6.82
C SER A 102 9.88 -9.14 -5.51
N GLU A 103 10.90 -8.28 -5.54
CA GLU A 103 11.34 -7.54 -4.37
C GLU A 103 10.23 -6.64 -3.82
N ARG A 104 9.46 -5.99 -4.69
CA ARG A 104 8.32 -5.14 -4.28
C ARG A 104 7.19 -5.92 -3.63
N VAL A 105 6.82 -7.04 -4.25
CA VAL A 105 5.81 -7.94 -3.69
C VAL A 105 6.27 -8.49 -2.33
N ALA A 106 7.54 -8.83 -2.19
CA ALA A 106 8.10 -9.32 -0.93
C ALA A 106 8.10 -8.23 0.16
N GLN A 107 8.54 -7.00 -0.16
CA GLN A 107 8.53 -5.86 0.77
C GLN A 107 7.10 -5.54 1.23
N HIS A 108 6.14 -5.47 0.30
CA HIS A 108 4.73 -5.22 0.63
C HIS A 108 4.16 -6.31 1.55
N LYS A 109 4.41 -7.59 1.24
CA LYS A 109 3.99 -8.71 2.10
C LYS A 109 4.58 -8.61 3.50
N ALA A 110 5.88 -8.33 3.59
CA ALA A 110 6.57 -8.18 4.87
C ALA A 110 5.96 -7.04 5.69
N TYR A 111 5.70 -5.89 5.07
CA TYR A 111 5.06 -4.75 5.75
C TYR A 111 3.70 -5.11 6.34
N LEU A 112 2.83 -5.73 5.53
CA LEU A 112 1.50 -6.17 5.99
C LEU A 112 1.58 -7.23 7.10
N ASN A 113 2.56 -8.12 7.03
CA ASN A 113 2.79 -9.12 8.09
C ASN A 113 3.24 -8.46 9.39
N GLU A 114 4.19 -7.54 9.36
CA GLU A 114 4.66 -6.83 10.56
C GLU A 114 3.53 -5.99 11.18
N LEU A 115 2.68 -5.33 10.37
CA LEU A 115 1.48 -4.66 10.87
C LEU A 115 0.45 -5.62 11.51
N LYS A 116 0.27 -6.80 10.91
CA LYS A 116 -0.60 -7.86 11.46
C LYS A 116 -0.08 -8.36 12.80
N GLU A 117 1.23 -8.57 12.93
CA GLU A 117 1.91 -9.00 14.16
C GLU A 117 1.81 -7.94 15.27
N ILE A 118 1.92 -6.66 14.93
CA ILE A 118 1.69 -5.54 15.87
C ILE A 118 0.24 -5.54 16.38
N GLY A 119 -0.71 -6.11 15.63
CA GLY A 119 -2.12 -6.15 15.99
C GLY A 119 -2.94 -5.01 15.41
N MET A 120 -2.38 -4.24 14.46
CA MET A 120 -3.06 -3.14 13.79
C MET A 120 -4.44 -3.49 13.20
N PRO A 121 -4.70 -4.69 12.65
CA PRO A 121 -6.04 -5.07 12.21
C PRO A 121 -7.12 -5.06 13.29
N ARG A 122 -6.73 -5.10 14.57
CA ARG A 122 -7.62 -5.05 15.74
C ARG A 122 -7.56 -3.71 16.47
N LEU A 123 -6.89 -2.70 15.91
CA LEU A 123 -6.72 -1.39 16.56
C LEU A 123 -8.06 -0.77 16.95
N LEU A 124 -9.09 -0.90 16.10
CA LEU A 124 -10.43 -0.35 16.36
C LEU A 124 -11.47 -1.40 16.75
N ASP A 125 -11.02 -2.58 17.22
CA ASP A 125 -11.90 -3.59 17.81
C ASP A 125 -12.54 -3.02 19.09
N ALA A 126 -13.88 -2.90 19.09
CA ALA A 126 -14.63 -2.28 20.17
C ALA A 126 -14.43 -2.99 21.52
N HIS A 127 -14.48 -4.33 21.53
CA HIS A 127 -14.29 -5.12 22.74
C HIS A 127 -12.87 -4.97 23.28
N ARG A 128 -11.86 -4.99 22.42
CA ARG A 128 -10.46 -4.74 22.82
C ARG A 128 -10.30 -3.34 23.42
N LEU A 129 -10.78 -2.32 22.73
CA LEU A 129 -10.70 -0.92 23.17
C LEU A 129 -11.36 -0.73 24.54
N ALA A 130 -12.50 -1.37 24.78
CA ALA A 130 -13.19 -1.27 26.07
C ALA A 130 -12.38 -1.87 27.23
N LEU A 131 -11.49 -2.83 26.96
CA LEU A 131 -10.62 -3.46 27.96
C LEU A 131 -9.25 -2.76 28.09
N ASP A 132 -8.84 -2.01 27.07
CA ASP A 132 -7.58 -1.27 27.02
C ASP A 132 -7.65 0.01 27.89
N THR A 133 -7.33 -0.14 29.18
CA THR A 133 -7.41 0.96 30.15
C THR A 133 -6.41 2.05 29.80
N GLY A 134 -6.89 3.28 29.59
CA GLY A 134 -6.05 4.41 29.13
C GLY A 134 -5.56 4.28 27.69
N LEU A 135 -6.11 3.32 26.93
CA LEU A 135 -5.76 3.02 25.54
C LEU A 135 -4.25 2.83 25.31
N VAL A 136 -3.54 2.29 26.31
CA VAL A 136 -2.08 2.13 26.31
C VAL A 136 -1.65 1.13 25.24
N GLU A 137 -2.36 -0.01 25.11
CA GLU A 137 -2.06 -1.00 24.08
C GLU A 137 -2.26 -0.38 22.69
N SER A 138 -3.33 0.38 22.49
CA SER A 138 -3.63 1.07 21.23
C SER A 138 -2.56 2.08 20.83
N ARG A 139 -2.07 2.88 21.78
CA ARG A 139 -0.98 3.84 21.55
C ARG A 139 0.32 3.11 21.22
N MET A 140 0.61 2.00 21.90
CA MET A 140 1.78 1.16 21.61
C MET A 140 1.72 0.55 20.21
N MET A 141 0.54 0.03 19.78
CA MET A 141 0.36 -0.49 18.41
C MET A 141 0.68 0.58 17.37
N LEU A 142 0.17 1.79 17.56
CA LEU A 142 0.42 2.92 16.65
C LEU A 142 1.90 3.34 16.63
N GLU A 143 2.54 3.44 17.79
CA GLU A 143 3.96 3.78 17.87
C GLU A 143 4.84 2.74 17.16
N LEU A 144 4.52 1.45 17.31
CA LEU A 144 5.22 0.37 16.60
C LEU A 144 4.99 0.47 15.08
N ALA A 145 3.75 0.74 14.64
CA ALA A 145 3.42 0.91 13.23
C ALA A 145 4.13 2.12 12.61
N GLU A 146 4.18 3.26 13.31
CA GLU A 146 4.88 4.47 12.86
C GLU A 146 6.38 4.22 12.67
N ARG A 147 7.00 3.38 13.51
CA ARG A 147 8.42 3.00 13.35
C ARG A 147 8.68 2.13 12.13
N LEU A 148 7.67 1.42 11.60
CA LEU A 148 7.81 0.62 10.37
C LEU A 148 7.88 1.49 9.12
N VAL A 149 7.16 2.61 9.08
CA VAL A 149 7.01 3.43 7.88
C VAL A 149 8.36 3.90 7.32
N PRO A 150 9.30 4.47 8.12
CA PRO A 150 10.62 4.85 7.62
C PRO A 150 11.42 3.67 7.07
N LYS A 151 11.39 2.51 7.74
CA LYS A 151 12.11 1.29 7.32
C LYS A 151 11.70 0.88 5.90
N TYR A 152 10.40 0.76 5.63
CA TYR A 152 9.91 0.33 4.31
C TYR A 152 9.97 1.42 3.25
N ARG A 153 9.86 2.70 3.65
CA ARG A 153 10.14 3.85 2.78
C ARG A 153 11.59 3.82 2.28
N ASP A 154 12.54 3.62 3.19
CA ASP A 154 13.96 3.67 2.86
C ASP A 154 14.37 2.45 2.02
N GLN A 155 13.85 1.25 2.34
CA GLN A 155 13.95 0.08 1.47
C GLN A 155 13.38 0.37 0.07
N SER A 156 12.28 1.12 0.00
CA SER A 156 11.70 1.46 -1.29
C SER A 156 12.52 2.44 -2.11
N ILE A 157 13.16 3.40 -1.46
CA ILE A 157 14.10 4.30 -2.12
C ILE A 157 15.35 3.52 -2.55
N GLN A 158 15.77 2.50 -1.79
CA GLN A 158 16.93 1.70 -2.12
C GLN A 158 16.75 0.94 -3.44
N VAL A 159 15.61 0.30 -3.68
CA VAL A 159 15.38 -0.39 -4.96
C VAL A 159 15.46 0.58 -6.16
N LEU A 160 15.04 1.85 -6.00
CA LEU A 160 15.24 2.89 -7.02
C LEU A 160 16.72 3.19 -7.27
N LYS A 161 17.50 3.28 -6.19
CA LYS A 161 18.95 3.55 -6.23
C LYS A 161 19.75 2.40 -6.84
N ASP A 162 19.24 1.17 -6.75
CA ASP A 162 19.90 -0.04 -7.26
C ASP A 162 19.60 -0.30 -8.74
N MET A 163 18.57 0.36 -9.32
CA MET A 163 18.22 0.21 -10.74
C MET A 163 19.37 0.48 -11.73
N PRO A 164 20.26 1.48 -11.54
CA PRO A 164 21.42 1.68 -12.40
C PRO A 164 22.35 0.47 -12.46
N GLU A 165 22.59 -0.18 -11.33
CA GLU A 165 23.44 -1.38 -11.27
C GLU A 165 22.76 -2.57 -11.95
N LEU A 166 21.47 -2.76 -11.70
CA LEU A 166 20.67 -3.77 -12.37
C LEU A 166 20.72 -3.63 -13.90
N ILE A 167 20.60 -2.40 -14.42
CA ILE A 167 20.62 -2.17 -15.88
C ILE A 167 22.02 -2.42 -16.45
N ARG A 168 23.09 -2.06 -15.72
CA ARG A 168 24.47 -2.36 -16.13
C ARG A 168 24.74 -3.86 -16.17
N SER A 169 24.14 -4.65 -15.27
CA SER A 169 24.34 -6.10 -15.21
C SER A 169 23.61 -6.90 -16.30
N LEU A 170 22.67 -6.30 -17.03
CA LEU A 170 21.92 -7.01 -18.07
C LEU A 170 22.83 -7.47 -19.21
N ALA A 171 22.60 -8.69 -19.73
CA ALA A 171 23.35 -9.22 -20.87
C ALA A 171 22.78 -8.72 -22.22
N ILE A 172 22.62 -7.41 -22.35
CA ILE A 172 22.09 -6.72 -23.54
C ILE A 172 23.13 -5.76 -24.14
N ARG A 173 22.84 -5.20 -25.32
CA ARG A 173 23.80 -4.34 -26.02
C ARG A 173 23.95 -3.00 -25.31
N GLU A 174 25.14 -2.41 -25.40
CA GLU A 174 25.44 -1.12 -24.74
C GLU A 174 24.49 0.03 -25.13
N PRO A 175 24.08 0.20 -26.42
CA PRO A 175 23.10 1.23 -26.78
C PRO A 175 21.74 1.05 -26.10
N GLU A 176 21.33 -0.20 -25.83
CA GLU A 176 20.08 -0.51 -25.14
C GLU A 176 20.19 -0.15 -23.64
N LYS A 177 21.33 -0.47 -23.00
CA LYS A 177 21.61 -0.05 -21.62
C LYS A 177 21.61 1.48 -21.48
N GLN A 178 22.25 2.19 -22.40
CA GLN A 178 22.28 3.66 -22.41
C GLN A 178 20.89 4.26 -22.54
N LYS A 179 20.03 3.70 -23.41
CA LYS A 179 18.63 4.13 -23.54
C LYS A 179 17.85 3.91 -22.24
N MET A 180 17.99 2.74 -21.62
CA MET A 180 17.37 2.43 -20.33
C MET A 180 17.87 3.36 -19.22
N MET A 181 19.16 3.70 -19.21
CA MET A 181 19.75 4.68 -18.28
C MET A 181 19.23 6.10 -18.48
N ALA A 182 19.11 6.55 -19.74
CA ALA A 182 18.54 7.85 -20.04
C ALA A 182 17.08 7.95 -19.56
N THR A 183 16.28 6.90 -19.79
CA THR A 183 14.89 6.83 -19.29
C THR A 183 14.81 6.76 -17.77
N LEU A 184 15.69 6.00 -17.12
CA LEU A 184 15.75 5.96 -15.66
C LEU A 184 16.06 7.36 -15.10
N THR A 185 17.13 7.98 -15.61
CA THR A 185 17.59 9.30 -15.15
C THR A 185 16.51 10.38 -15.36
N SER A 186 15.84 10.39 -16.51
CA SER A 186 14.79 11.38 -16.81
C SER A 186 13.51 11.20 -15.99
N THR A 187 13.29 10.02 -15.40
CA THR A 187 12.08 9.73 -14.60
C THR A 187 12.36 9.56 -13.11
N LEU A 188 13.63 9.54 -12.68
CA LEU A 188 14.04 9.23 -11.31
C LEU A 188 13.42 10.16 -10.27
N ALA A 189 13.51 11.48 -10.49
CA ALA A 189 12.97 12.49 -9.57
C ALA A 189 11.45 12.30 -9.37
N ARG A 190 10.70 12.20 -10.48
CA ARG A 190 9.25 11.97 -10.45
C ARG A 190 8.88 10.67 -9.71
N ARG A 191 9.67 9.60 -9.90
CA ARG A 191 9.46 8.33 -9.21
C ARG A 191 9.72 8.47 -7.70
N SER A 192 10.81 9.13 -7.33
CA SER A 192 11.14 9.40 -5.93
C SER A 192 10.05 10.23 -5.24
N ASP A 193 9.60 11.30 -5.87
CA ASP A 193 8.52 12.16 -5.35
C ASP A 193 7.22 11.38 -5.18
N SER A 194 6.89 10.54 -6.17
CA SER A 194 5.69 9.72 -6.11
C SER A 194 5.77 8.67 -5.00
N LEU A 195 6.94 8.08 -4.70
CA LEU A 195 7.11 7.22 -3.53
C LEU A 195 6.96 8.01 -2.24
N GLY A 196 7.62 9.17 -2.16
CA GLY A 196 7.52 10.05 -1.00
C GLY A 196 6.06 10.38 -0.68
N LYS A 197 5.27 10.73 -1.69
CA LYS A 197 3.84 11.02 -1.52
C LYS A 197 3.05 9.84 -0.93
N VAL A 198 3.28 8.62 -1.44
CA VAL A 198 2.56 7.43 -0.96
C VAL A 198 2.91 7.12 0.50
N TRP A 199 4.18 7.25 0.89
CA TRP A 199 4.63 7.05 2.28
C TRP A 199 4.21 8.18 3.23
N SER A 200 4.09 9.40 2.73
CA SER A 200 3.49 10.50 3.51
C SER A 200 2.01 10.26 3.79
N LEU A 201 1.25 9.73 2.82
CA LEU A 201 -0.15 9.33 3.04
C LEU A 201 -0.24 8.25 4.13
N GLU A 202 0.67 7.28 4.12
CA GLU A 202 0.72 6.23 5.16
C GLU A 202 0.93 6.82 6.56
N THR A 203 1.89 7.75 6.68
CA THR A 203 2.17 8.45 7.94
C THR A 203 0.94 9.20 8.44
N ASN A 204 0.26 9.92 7.54
CA ASN A 204 -0.94 10.69 7.88
C ASN A 204 -2.12 9.78 8.28
N ILE A 205 -2.26 8.61 7.65
CA ILE A 205 -3.27 7.61 8.03
C ILE A 205 -3.05 7.14 9.47
N LEU A 206 -1.81 6.82 9.85
CA LEU A 206 -1.47 6.43 11.22
C LEU A 206 -1.75 7.56 12.22
N GLN A 207 -1.45 8.81 11.85
CA GLN A 207 -1.78 9.98 12.68
C GLN A 207 -3.29 10.13 12.90
N GLU A 208 -4.12 9.95 11.87
CA GLU A 208 -5.59 9.98 12.01
C GLU A 208 -6.09 8.87 12.94
N PHE A 209 -5.53 7.66 12.86
CA PHE A 209 -5.83 6.61 13.84
C PHE A 209 -5.43 7.05 15.27
N GLY A 210 -4.27 7.71 15.43
CA GLY A 210 -3.86 8.29 16.71
C GLY A 210 -4.82 9.36 17.25
N GLN A 211 -5.39 10.19 16.37
CA GLN A 211 -6.43 11.15 16.75
C GLN A 211 -7.71 10.45 17.19
N MET A 212 -8.10 9.35 16.53
CA MET A 212 -9.25 8.54 16.96
C MET A 212 -9.03 7.93 18.34
N ILE A 213 -7.85 7.35 18.59
CA ILE A 213 -7.50 6.81 19.92
C ILE A 213 -7.50 7.92 20.97
N THR A 214 -6.93 9.09 20.69
CA THR A 214 -6.94 10.22 21.62
C THR A 214 -8.36 10.72 21.91
N LEU A 215 -9.22 10.81 20.89
CA LEU A 215 -10.63 11.16 21.05
C LEU A 215 -11.37 10.18 21.97
N LEU A 216 -11.11 8.87 21.83
CA LEU A 216 -11.71 7.86 22.69
C LEU A 216 -11.18 7.98 24.12
N ASP A 217 -9.88 8.19 24.31
CA ASP A 217 -9.27 8.31 25.64
C ASP A 217 -9.82 9.52 26.41
N ASP A 218 -9.81 10.69 25.78
CA ASP A 218 -10.28 11.97 26.36
C ASP A 218 -11.76 11.91 26.78
N ASN A 219 -12.54 10.98 26.19
CA ASN A 219 -13.99 10.89 26.36
C ASN A 219 -14.43 9.51 26.87
N ARG A 220 -13.57 8.83 27.64
CA ARG A 220 -13.76 7.44 28.09
C ARG A 220 -15.12 7.12 28.72
N GLN A 221 -15.70 8.08 29.42
CA GLN A 221 -17.00 7.95 30.10
C GLN A 221 -18.21 8.10 29.16
N TYR A 222 -18.02 8.56 27.93
CA TYR A 222 -19.07 8.86 26.96
C TYR A 222 -19.11 7.88 25.78
N TRP A 223 -18.37 6.77 25.89
CA TRP A 223 -18.47 5.67 24.94
C TRP A 223 -18.31 4.32 25.63
N TYR A 224 -18.89 3.29 25.03
CA TYR A 224 -18.77 1.91 25.47
C TYR A 224 -18.79 0.96 24.26
N ALA A 225 -18.41 -0.30 24.48
CA ALA A 225 -18.55 -1.33 23.47
C ALA A 225 -19.88 -2.08 23.65
N ASP A 226 -20.63 -2.24 22.57
CA ASP A 226 -21.78 -3.12 22.48
C ASP A 226 -21.56 -4.10 21.33
N HIS A 227 -21.27 -5.36 21.65
CA HIS A 227 -20.79 -6.35 20.68
C HIS A 227 -19.56 -5.80 19.89
N ASP A 228 -19.56 -5.90 18.56
CA ASP A 228 -18.49 -5.40 17.68
C ASP A 228 -18.63 -3.89 17.36
N GLU A 229 -19.45 -3.14 18.10
CA GLU A 229 -19.79 -1.75 17.81
C GLU A 229 -19.33 -0.80 18.93
N LEU A 230 -18.79 0.36 18.53
CA LEU A 230 -18.51 1.45 19.47
C LEU A 230 -19.77 2.29 19.60
N MET A 231 -20.19 2.50 20.84
CA MET A 231 -21.37 3.27 21.18
C MET A 231 -20.95 4.63 21.72
N PHE A 232 -21.51 5.71 21.18
CA PHE A 232 -21.24 7.06 21.66
C PHE A 232 -22.50 7.66 22.29
N GLU A 233 -22.34 8.25 23.47
CA GLU A 233 -23.41 8.97 24.16
C GLU A 233 -23.55 10.42 23.68
N ARG A 234 -22.47 10.99 23.12
CA ARG A 234 -22.43 12.37 22.62
C ARG A 234 -22.29 12.41 21.10
N ASP A 235 -23.19 13.16 20.47
CA ASP A 235 -23.22 13.32 19.01
C ASP A 235 -21.95 13.97 18.45
N ASP A 236 -21.37 14.91 19.18
CA ASP A 236 -20.16 15.61 18.74
C ASP A 236 -18.94 14.68 18.69
N ASP A 237 -18.82 13.73 19.63
CA ASP A 237 -17.74 12.74 19.61
C ASP A 237 -17.89 11.78 18.44
N LEU A 238 -19.10 11.28 18.22
CA LEU A 238 -19.41 10.42 17.07
C LEU A 238 -19.07 11.14 15.75
N LYS A 239 -19.44 12.42 15.64
CA LYS A 239 -19.16 13.23 14.45
C LYS A 239 -17.66 13.41 14.23
N ARG A 240 -16.90 13.73 15.28
CA ARG A 240 -15.42 13.84 15.20
C ARG A 240 -14.78 12.50 14.83
N PHE A 241 -15.26 11.39 15.40
CA PHE A 241 -14.78 10.06 15.05
C PHE A 241 -15.01 9.75 13.55
N TYR A 242 -16.19 10.06 13.02
CA TYR A 242 -16.48 9.92 11.59
C TYR A 242 -15.62 10.81 10.70
N GLN A 243 -15.25 12.01 11.15
CA GLN A 243 -14.37 12.90 10.39
C GLN A 243 -12.99 12.27 10.18
N HIS A 244 -12.41 11.67 11.23
CA HIS A 244 -11.14 10.94 11.13
C HIS A 244 -11.25 9.72 10.22
N MET A 245 -12.32 8.91 10.37
CA MET A 245 -12.58 7.79 9.45
C MET A 245 -12.69 8.25 7.99
N ALA A 246 -13.38 9.36 7.72
CA ALA A 246 -13.52 9.90 6.39
C ALA A 246 -12.18 10.41 5.81
N ALA A 247 -11.31 11.00 6.65
CA ALA A 247 -9.97 11.41 6.27
C ALA A 247 -9.10 10.20 5.88
N ILE A 248 -9.10 9.15 6.70
CA ILE A 248 -8.41 7.88 6.40
C ILE A 248 -8.87 7.31 5.05
N ASN A 249 -10.19 7.21 4.86
CA ASN A 249 -10.77 6.66 3.63
C ASN A 249 -10.35 7.47 2.39
N ARG A 250 -10.28 8.80 2.52
CA ARG A 250 -9.85 9.69 1.44
C ARG A 250 -8.39 9.44 1.08
N MET A 251 -7.50 9.37 2.07
CA MET A 251 -6.06 9.17 1.86
C MET A 251 -5.76 7.80 1.27
N ALA A 252 -6.42 6.75 1.73
CA ALA A 252 -6.23 5.42 1.17
C ALA A 252 -6.80 5.27 -0.25
N ASN A 253 -7.94 5.92 -0.56
CA ASN A 253 -8.42 6.01 -1.95
C ASN A 253 -7.43 6.77 -2.84
N GLU A 254 -6.74 7.78 -2.30
CA GLU A 254 -5.67 8.49 -3.01
C GLU A 254 -4.45 7.59 -3.26
N GLN A 255 -4.02 6.80 -2.28
CA GLN A 255 -2.97 5.78 -2.47
C GLN A 255 -3.34 4.77 -3.56
N GLU A 256 -4.58 4.24 -3.53
CA GLU A 256 -5.08 3.30 -4.55
C GLU A 256 -5.08 3.94 -5.96
N SER A 257 -5.55 5.19 -6.07
CA SER A 257 -5.58 5.94 -7.32
C SER A 257 -4.16 6.18 -7.88
N LEU A 258 -3.22 6.57 -7.02
CA LEU A 258 -1.81 6.74 -7.41
C LEU A 258 -1.22 5.42 -7.92
N GLY A 259 -1.48 4.31 -7.23
CA GLY A 259 -1.04 2.98 -7.67
C GLY A 259 -1.63 2.57 -9.03
N LYS A 260 -2.93 2.80 -9.24
CA LYS A 260 -3.60 2.51 -10.53
C LYS A 260 -3.04 3.36 -11.67
N GLN A 261 -2.84 4.66 -11.46
CA GLN A 261 -2.25 5.55 -12.45
C GLN A 261 -0.82 5.11 -12.81
N GLN A 262 -0.05 4.66 -11.82
CA GLN A 262 1.29 4.13 -12.05
C GLN A 262 1.25 2.87 -12.92
N LEU A 263 0.40 1.88 -12.62
CA LEU A 263 0.24 0.70 -13.47
C LEU A 263 -0.16 1.05 -14.89
N ALA A 264 -1.16 1.92 -15.06
CA ALA A 264 -1.65 2.30 -16.38
C ALA A 264 -0.52 2.88 -17.24
N ASN A 265 0.38 3.67 -16.64
CA ASN A 265 1.55 4.22 -17.33
C ASN A 265 2.60 3.15 -17.69
N LEU A 266 2.66 2.04 -16.96
CA LEU A 266 3.51 0.91 -17.33
C LEU A 266 2.93 0.14 -18.52
N PHE A 267 1.63 -0.08 -18.50
CA PHE A 267 0.92 -0.81 -19.55
C PHE A 267 0.85 -0.05 -20.88
N SER A 268 0.70 1.27 -20.85
CA SER A 268 0.70 2.09 -22.07
C SER A 268 2.06 2.16 -22.76
N ALA A 269 3.13 1.76 -22.07
CA ALA A 269 4.49 1.67 -22.61
C ALA A 269 4.82 0.28 -23.18
N LEU A 270 3.95 -0.73 -23.00
CA LEU A 270 4.09 -2.05 -23.61
C LEU A 270 3.36 -2.06 -24.98
N PRO A 271 3.96 -2.64 -26.04
CA PRO A 271 3.37 -2.69 -27.38
C PRO A 271 2.13 -3.59 -27.50
#